data_AF-A0A6F8UTR2-F1
#
_entry.id   AF-A0A6F8UTR2-F1
#
_cell.length_a   1.000
_cell.length_b   1.000
_cell.length_c   1.000
_cell.angle_alpha   90.00
_cell.angle_beta   90.00
_cell.angle_gamma   90.00
#
_symmetry.space_group_name_H-M   'P 1'
#
loop_
_entity.id
_entity.type
_entity.pdbx_description
1 polymer ?
#
loop_
_entity_poly.entity_id
_entity_poly.type
_entity_poly.pdbx_seq_one_letter_code
_entity_poly.pdbx_strand_id
1 'polypeptide(L)'
;MISYFEAARELDVRWTGSLQFLPPTPMLRTERDCFVARQIATTEVDLFIRYAREIAVSNRLNFRLLLDYYDMLLAAGVNLQKDSSTFCTYLSPRTLKRCAFAEVQAQRS
;
A
#
# COMPACT_ATOMS: atom_id res chain seq x y z
N MET A 1 11.04 14.90 -14.04
CA MET A 1 11.59 14.60 -12.71
C MET A 1 10.62 15.21 -11.71
N ILE A 2 9.97 14.39 -10.90
CA ILE A 2 8.93 14.81 -9.95
C ILE A 2 9.47 14.81 -8.53
N SER A 3 8.77 15.48 -7.62
CA SER A 3 9.09 15.46 -6.18
C SER A 3 8.74 14.11 -5.52
N TYR A 4 9.30 13.83 -4.33
CA TYR A 4 8.94 12.64 -3.55
C TYR A 4 7.45 12.60 -3.19
N PHE A 5 6.81 13.75 -2.99
CA PHE A 5 5.38 13.85 -2.75
C PHE A 5 4.56 13.48 -3.98
N GLU A 6 4.91 14.01 -5.16
CA GLU A 6 4.25 13.64 -6.41
C GLU A 6 4.46 12.16 -6.76
N ALA A 7 5.66 11.62 -6.50
CA ALA A 7 5.96 10.20 -6.69
C ALA A 7 5.16 9.30 -5.74
N ALA A 8 5.07 9.66 -4.45
CA ALA A 8 4.24 8.98 -3.47
C ALA A 8 2.75 9.01 -3.86
N ARG A 9 2.29 10.14 -4.40
CA ARG A 9 0.94 10.30 -4.91
C ARG A 9 0.66 9.41 -6.11
N GLU A 10 1.57 9.41 -7.08
CA GLU A 10 1.46 8.59 -8.27
C GLU A 10 1.46 7.09 -7.92
N LEU A 11 2.30 6.70 -6.95
CA LEU A 11 2.32 5.35 -6.40
C LEU A 11 0.96 4.97 -5.80
N ASP A 12 0.39 5.84 -4.95
CA ASP A 12 -0.91 5.60 -4.32
C ASP A 12 -2.03 5.40 -5.33
N VAL A 13 -2.07 6.23 -6.38
CA VAL A 13 -3.08 6.17 -7.44
C VAL A 13 -2.92 4.89 -8.26
N ARG A 14 -1.71 4.57 -8.73
CA ARG A 14 -1.46 3.37 -9.54
C ARG A 14 -1.73 2.09 -8.75
N TRP A 15 -1.28 2.03 -7.51
CA TRP A 15 -1.51 0.88 -6.65
C TRP A 15 -2.99 0.71 -6.33
N THR A 16 -3.67 1.75 -5.84
CA THR A 16 -5.10 1.68 -5.50
C THR A 16 -5.96 1.35 -6.72
N GLY A 17 -5.66 1.93 -7.89
CA GLY A 17 -6.34 1.61 -9.13
C GLY A 17 -6.11 0.18 -9.62
N SER A 18 -5.01 -0.47 -9.20
CA SER A 18 -4.73 -1.87 -9.56
C SER A 18 -5.41 -2.86 -8.63
N LEU A 19 -5.67 -2.48 -7.37
CA LEU A 19 -6.35 -3.34 -6.39
C LEU A 19 -7.77 -3.74 -6.83
N GLN A 20 -8.44 -2.93 -7.66
CA GLN A 20 -9.77 -3.25 -8.18
C GLN A 20 -9.81 -4.50 -9.08
N PHE A 21 -8.65 -4.92 -9.62
CA PHE A 21 -8.53 -6.11 -10.47
C PHE A 21 -8.14 -7.36 -9.67
N LEU A 22 -7.83 -7.22 -8.38
CA LEU A 22 -7.54 -8.35 -7.51
C LEU A 22 -8.85 -8.93 -6.96
N PRO A 23 -8.93 -10.26 -6.77
CA PRO A 23 -10.08 -10.85 -6.09
C PRO A 23 -10.16 -10.30 -4.65
N PRO A 24 -11.38 -10.09 -4.12
CA PRO A 24 -11.54 -9.63 -2.75
C PRO A 24 -10.90 -10.62 -1.78
N THR A 25 -10.20 -10.11 -0.76
CA THR A 25 -9.60 -10.96 0.27
C THR A 25 -10.71 -11.77 0.96
N PRO A 26 -10.64 -13.11 0.98
CA PRO A 26 -11.68 -13.93 1.57
C PRO A 26 -11.74 -13.72 3.09
N MET A 27 -12.94 -13.90 3.67
CA MET A 27 -13.07 -13.99 5.12
C MET A 27 -12.35 -15.25 5.61
N LEU A 28 -11.51 -15.10 6.62
CA LEU A 28 -10.67 -16.16 7.19
C LEU A 28 -11.51 -17.16 8.01
N ARG A 29 -12.34 -17.97 7.33
CA ARG A 29 -13.22 -18.97 7.97
C ARG A 29 -12.60 -20.36 7.98
N THR A 30 -11.69 -20.64 7.06
CA THR A 30 -10.99 -21.91 6.92
C THR A 30 -9.49 -21.73 6.70
N GLU A 31 -8.68 -22.78 6.91
CA GLU A 31 -7.25 -22.78 6.57
C GLU A 31 -6.99 -22.50 5.08
N ARG A 32 -7.90 -22.96 4.21
CA ARG A 32 -7.84 -22.68 2.77
C ARG A 32 -8.04 -21.20 2.47
N ASP A 33 -8.94 -20.53 3.20
CA ASP A 33 -9.13 -19.08 3.06
C ASP A 33 -7.89 -18.31 3.53
N CYS A 34 -7.21 -18.77 4.57
CA CYS A 34 -5.94 -18.19 5.02
C CYS A 34 -4.85 -18.29 3.94
N PHE A 35 -4.74 -19.44 3.28
CA PHE A 35 -3.80 -19.62 2.18
C PHE A 35 -4.10 -18.67 1.00
N VAL A 36 -5.37 -18.58 0.59
CA VAL A 36 -5.79 -17.69 -0.50
C VAL A 36 -5.57 -16.21 -0.12
N ALA A 37 -5.93 -15.81 1.10
CA ALA A 37 -5.69 -14.46 1.59
C ALA A 37 -4.19 -14.10 1.58
N ARG A 38 -3.32 -15.05 1.95
CA ARG A 38 -1.86 -14.86 1.89
C ARG A 38 -1.35 -14.67 0.46
N GLN A 39 -1.87 -15.43 -0.51
CA GLN A 39 -1.52 -15.27 -1.92
C GLN A 39 -1.94 -13.90 -2.46
N ILE A 40 -3.15 -13.45 -2.10
CA ILE A 40 -3.65 -12.12 -2.47
C ILE A 40 -2.77 -11.04 -1.84
N ALA A 41 -2.49 -11.12 -0.55
CA ALA A 41 -1.63 -10.16 0.15
C ALA A 41 -0.22 -10.09 -0.46
N THR A 42 0.36 -11.24 -0.83
CA THR A 42 1.67 -11.27 -1.50
C THR A 42 1.62 -10.55 -2.85
N THR A 43 0.55 -10.78 -3.62
CA THR A 43 0.35 -10.11 -4.91
C THR A 43 0.15 -8.61 -4.75
N GLU A 44 -0.59 -8.17 -3.73
CA GLU A 44 -0.77 -6.73 -3.40
C GLU A 44 0.58 -6.04 -3.14
N VAL A 45 1.47 -6.71 -2.40
CA VAL A 45 2.81 -6.22 -2.05
C VAL A 45 3.74 -6.19 -3.24
N ASP A 46 3.76 -7.25 -4.03
CA ASP A 46 4.59 -7.33 -5.23
C ASP A 46 4.22 -6.24 -6.25
N LEU A 47 2.93 -5.98 -6.43
CA LEU A 47 2.43 -4.89 -7.27
C LEU A 47 2.89 -3.53 -6.74
N PHE A 48 2.76 -3.28 -5.43
CA PHE A 48 3.20 -2.05 -4.80
C PHE A 48 4.70 -1.81 -5.00
N ILE A 49 5.54 -2.80 -4.69
CA ILE A 49 7.00 -2.71 -4.84
C ILE A 49 7.38 -2.47 -6.30
N ARG A 50 6.70 -3.14 -7.23
CA ARG A 50 6.95 -2.96 -8.67
C ARG A 50 6.66 -1.54 -9.12
N TYR A 51 5.50 -0.97 -8.76
CA TYR A 51 5.17 0.41 -9.11
C TYR A 51 6.12 1.41 -8.47
N ALA A 52 6.46 1.23 -7.18
CA ALA A 52 7.41 2.10 -6.49
C ALA A 52 8.79 2.08 -7.18
N ARG A 53 9.23 0.91 -7.65
CA ARG A 53 10.49 0.77 -8.39
C ARG A 53 10.43 1.44 -9.76
N GLU A 54 9.36 1.23 -10.52
CA GLU A 54 9.16 1.85 -11.84
C GLU A 54 9.13 3.39 -11.74
N ILE A 55 8.44 3.95 -10.74
CA ILE A 55 8.37 5.39 -10.48
C ILE A 55 9.74 5.93 -10.05
N ALA A 56 10.45 5.23 -9.15
CA ALA A 56 11.77 5.64 -8.70
C ALA A 56 12.78 5.68 -9.84
N VAL A 57 12.82 4.63 -10.67
CA VAL A 57 13.74 4.55 -11.82
C VAL A 57 13.42 5.61 -12.86
N SER A 58 12.15 5.78 -13.24
CA SER A 58 11.75 6.76 -14.26
C SER A 58 12.00 8.21 -13.84
N ASN A 59 12.01 8.49 -12.53
CA ASN A 59 12.23 9.83 -11.98
C ASN A 59 13.61 10.04 -11.34
N ARG A 60 14.52 9.05 -11.43
CA ARG A 60 15.85 9.08 -10.78
C ARG A 60 15.79 9.36 -9.27
N LEU A 61 14.75 8.84 -8.61
CA LEU A 61 14.58 8.95 -7.16
C LEU A 61 15.21 7.77 -6.44
N ASN A 62 15.60 7.97 -5.18
CA ASN A 62 16.02 6.86 -4.34
C ASN A 62 14.79 6.05 -3.94
N PHE A 63 14.73 4.79 -4.39
CA PHE A 63 13.63 3.88 -4.10
C PHE A 63 13.34 3.72 -2.60
N ARG A 64 14.38 3.60 -1.78
CA ARG A 64 14.24 3.38 -0.33
C ARG A 64 13.66 4.61 0.34
N LEU A 65 14.17 5.80 -0.02
CA LEU A 65 13.65 7.07 0.48
C LEU A 65 12.19 7.31 0.03
N LEU A 66 11.81 6.87 -1.17
CA LEU A 66 10.42 6.95 -1.63
C LEU A 66 9.49 6.10 -0.76
N LEU A 67 9.91 4.89 -0.39
CA LEU A 67 9.14 4.02 0.51
C LEU A 67 9.04 4.62 1.92
N ASP A 68 10.16 5.05 2.49
CA ASP A 68 10.20 5.65 3.83
C ASP A 68 9.33 6.91 3.89
N TYR A 69 9.36 7.73 2.83
CA TYR A 69 8.53 8.92 2.71
C TYR A 69 7.04 8.58 2.58
N TYR A 70 6.69 7.56 1.79
CA TYR A 70 5.32 7.08 1.67
C TYR A 70 4.79 6.55 3.02
N ASP A 71 5.59 5.78 3.75
CA ASP A 71 5.24 5.28 5.08
C ASP A 71 5.05 6.40 6.10
N MET A 72 5.91 7.44 6.04
CA MET A 72 5.76 8.64 6.87
C MET A 72 4.45 9.37 6.57
N LEU A 73 4.11 9.56 5.29
CA LEU A 73 2.86 10.21 4.88
C LEU A 73 1.63 9.44 5.36
N LEU A 74 1.66 8.10 5.27
CA LEU A 74 0.61 7.24 5.81
C LEU A 74 0.50 7.33 7.33
N ALA A 75 1.64 7.35 8.04
CA ALA A 75 1.66 7.48 9.50
C ALA A 75 1.13 8.86 9.95
N ALA A 76 1.38 9.90 9.18
CA ALA A 76 0.85 11.24 9.39
C ALA A 76 -0.63 11.38 9.00
N GLY A 77 -1.25 10.34 8.43
CA GLY A 77 -2.65 10.37 7.99
C GLY A 77 -2.90 11.27 6.78
N VAL A 78 -1.87 11.53 5.96
CA VAL A 78 -1.99 12.39 4.77
C VAL A 78 -2.74 11.64 3.69
N ASN A 79 -3.88 12.20 3.26
CA ASN A 79 -4.61 11.70 2.10
C ASN A 79 -3.91 12.14 0.81
N LEU A 80 -3.44 11.18 0.02
CA LEU A 80 -2.73 11.43 -1.24
C LEU A 80 -3.68 11.57 -2.45
N GLN A 81 -4.98 11.36 -2.30
CA GLN A 81 -5.93 11.60 -3.39
C GLN A 81 -6.20 13.09 -3.60
N LYS A 82 -6.27 13.52 -4.87
CA LYS A 82 -6.39 14.92 -5.27
C LYS A 82 -7.82 15.44 -5.00
N ASP A 83 -7.89 16.51 -4.21
CA ASP A 83 -9.00 17.46 -4.00
C ASP A 83 -10.26 16.95 -3.29
N SER A 84 -10.32 17.14 -1.97
CA SER A 84 -11.18 18.18 -1.40
C SER A 84 -10.92 18.33 0.09
N SER A 85 -10.84 19.58 0.51
CA SER A 85 -10.80 20.04 1.88
C SER A 85 -11.80 19.30 2.78
N THR A 86 -11.33 18.28 3.50
CA THR A 86 -11.89 17.93 4.80
C THR A 86 -10.82 17.19 5.59
N PHE A 87 -10.35 17.85 6.65
CA PHE A 87 -9.90 17.17 7.85
C PHE A 87 -11.07 16.29 8.29
N CYS A 88 -11.11 15.04 7.86
CA CYS A 88 -12.03 14.04 8.36
C CYS A 88 -11.24 12.78 8.67
N THR A 89 -11.06 12.61 9.96
CA THR A 89 -10.95 11.38 10.73
C THR A 89 -11.65 10.20 10.04
N TYR A 90 -10.95 9.53 9.13
CA TYR A 90 -11.27 8.17 8.75
C TYR A 90 -10.09 7.32 9.18
N LEU A 91 -10.21 6.74 10.38
CA LEU A 91 -9.70 5.41 10.64
C LEU A 91 -10.39 4.46 9.66
N SER A 92 -9.94 4.52 8.41
CA SER A 92 -10.40 3.66 7.32
C SER A 92 -9.94 2.24 7.63
N PRO A 93 -10.68 1.19 7.22
CA PRO A 93 -10.29 -0.22 7.37
C PRO A 93 -8.88 -0.60 6.86
N ARG A 94 -8.15 0.34 6.24
CA ARG A 94 -6.71 0.27 5.96
C ARG A 94 -5.84 0.15 7.23
N THR A 95 -6.25 0.68 8.37
CA THR A 95 -5.55 0.50 9.66
C THR A 95 -5.71 -0.92 10.22
N LEU A 96 -6.82 -1.60 9.90
CA LEU A 96 -7.05 -3.00 10.25
C LEU A 96 -6.19 -3.96 9.40
N LYS A 97 -5.87 -3.61 8.14
CA LYS A 97 -4.92 -4.37 7.32
C LYS A 97 -3.48 -4.34 7.88
N ARG A 98 -3.10 -3.32 8.67
CA ARG A 98 -1.78 -3.27 9.36
C ARG A 98 -1.66 -4.28 10.51
N CYS A 99 -2.75 -4.63 11.21
CA CYS A 99 -2.70 -5.71 12.21
C CYS A 99 -2.44 -7.08 11.55
N ALA A 100 -3.06 -7.35 10.40
CA ALA A 100 -2.79 -8.57 9.63
C ALA A 100 -1.36 -8.61 9.05
N PHE A 101 -0.79 -7.45 8.69
CA PHE A 101 0.56 -7.35 8.13
C PHE A 101 1.67 -7.58 9.18
N ALA A 102 1.46 -7.12 10.42
CA ALA A 102 2.38 -7.35 11.53
C ALA A 102 2.41 -8.82 11.99
N GLU A 103 1.26 -9.52 12.00
CA GLU A 103 1.20 -10.94 12.35
C GLU A 103 1.90 -11.85 11.33
N VAL A 104 1.80 -11.54 10.03
CA VAL A 104 2.46 -12.34 8.97
C VAL A 104 3.99 -12.20 9.00
N GLN A 105 4.52 -11.05 9.45
CA GLN A 105 5.96 -10.88 9.65
C GLN A 105 6.46 -11.51 10.95
N ALA A 106 5.66 -11.51 12.02
CA ALA A 106 6.03 -12.12 13.31
C ALA A 106 6.07 -13.66 13.29
N GLN A 107 5.36 -14.31 12.36
CA GLN A 107 5.38 -15.78 12.20
C GLN A 107 6.54 -16.31 11.33
N ARG A 108 7.40 -15.43 10.80
CA ARG A 108 8.58 -15.80 10.00
C ARG A 108 9.92 -15.69 10.76
N SER A 109 9.88 -15.34 12.05
CA SER A 109 10.98 -15.38 13.01
C SER A 109 10.79 -16.52 13.98
#